data_AF-A0A3D1TYH7-F1
#
_entry.id   AF-A0A3D1TYH7-F1
#
_cell.length_a   1.000
_cell.length_b   1.000
_cell.length_c   1.000
_cell.angle_alpha   90.00
_cell.angle_beta   90.00
_cell.angle_gamma   90.00
#
_symmetry.space_group_name_H-M   'P 1'
#
loop_
_entity.id
_entity.type
_entity.pdbx_description
1 polymer ?
#
loop_
_entity_poly.entity_id
_entity_poly.type
_entity_poly.pdbx_seq_one_letter_code
_entity_poly.pdbx_strand_id
1 'polypeptide(L)'
;MRSRLLACGLNEAVTHTLTSPALMARMALETDDVAASGPKIWRRLVADPLSVGEEGASVEPVCLLNPASSDRQVMRVMLVPSLLDIVSKNLKHDQERVAFFEVARTFFPRGNDALAFEPRTLGIAASGLRRPRTWADAEPGPFTYFDIKGIIEAVLDEMQIEDWT
;
A
#
# COMPACT_ATOMS: atom_id res chain seq x y z
N MET A 1 5.79 16.97 -0.34
CA MET A 1 5.37 15.56 -0.57
C MET A 1 3.98 15.44 -1.17
N ARG A 2 2.87 15.73 -0.45
CA ARG A 2 1.50 15.53 -1.01
C ARG A 2 1.24 16.37 -2.26
N SER A 3 1.63 17.64 -2.21
CA SER A 3 1.63 18.57 -3.36
C SER A 3 2.32 17.98 -4.59
N ARG A 4 3.46 17.32 -4.40
CA ARG A 4 4.23 16.69 -5.48
C ARG A 4 3.56 15.45 -6.05
N LEU A 5 3.01 14.59 -5.20
CA LEU A 5 2.22 13.43 -5.66
C LEU A 5 1.00 13.85 -6.47
N LEU A 6 0.30 14.91 -6.04
CA LEU A 6 -0.79 15.52 -6.79
C LEU A 6 -0.29 16.10 -8.13
N ALA A 7 0.86 16.80 -8.13
CA ALA A 7 1.46 17.35 -9.35
C ALA A 7 1.92 16.26 -10.34
N CYS A 8 2.30 15.08 -9.85
CA CYS A 8 2.57 13.89 -10.67
C CYS A 8 1.29 13.23 -11.22
N GLY A 9 0.11 13.76 -10.91
CA GLY A 9 -1.17 13.30 -11.44
C GLY A 9 -1.76 12.10 -10.70
N LEU A 10 -1.40 11.87 -9.44
CA LEU A 10 -2.04 10.87 -8.58
C LEU A 10 -3.13 11.54 -7.75
N ASN A 11 -4.18 10.78 -7.44
CA ASN A 11 -5.25 11.22 -6.53
C ASN A 11 -5.02 10.68 -5.11
N GLU A 12 -5.29 11.48 -4.08
CA GLU A 12 -5.24 10.99 -2.70
C GLU A 12 -6.45 10.10 -2.41
N ALA A 13 -6.21 8.90 -1.92
CA ALA A 13 -7.21 7.97 -1.40
C ALA A 13 -7.11 7.88 0.12
N VAL A 14 -8.23 7.60 0.78
CA VAL A 14 -8.29 7.33 2.22
C VAL A 14 -8.96 5.98 2.41
N THR A 15 -8.21 4.99 2.87
CA THR A 15 -8.73 3.65 3.13
C THR A 15 -8.97 3.41 4.62
N HIS A 16 -9.77 2.40 4.95
CA HIS A 16 -10.01 2.04 6.34
C HIS A 16 -8.77 1.46 6.99
N THR A 17 -8.54 1.83 8.25
CA THR A 17 -7.46 1.26 9.06
C THR A 17 -7.70 -0.20 9.43
N LEU A 18 -8.96 -0.54 9.72
CA LEU A 18 -9.41 -1.91 9.94
C LEU A 18 -9.77 -2.56 8.61
N THR A 19 -9.29 -3.78 8.41
CA THR A 19 -9.44 -4.56 7.18
C THR A 19 -9.80 -6.01 7.49
N SER A 20 -10.07 -6.79 6.45
CA SER A 20 -10.20 -8.23 6.53
C SER A 20 -8.83 -8.92 6.41
N PRO A 21 -8.60 -10.02 7.15
CA PRO A 21 -7.44 -10.89 6.94
C PRO A 21 -7.36 -11.42 5.50
N ALA A 22 -8.51 -11.73 4.90
CA ALA A 22 -8.62 -12.23 3.54
C ALA A 22 -8.10 -11.22 2.51
N LEU A 23 -8.41 -9.92 2.67
CA LEU A 23 -7.92 -8.88 1.77
C LEU A 23 -6.40 -8.75 1.85
N MET A 24 -5.84 -8.80 3.07
CA MET A 24 -4.40 -8.73 3.26
C MET A 24 -3.67 -9.97 2.71
N ALA A 25 -4.26 -11.16 2.90
CA ALA A 25 -3.70 -12.42 2.42
C ALA A 25 -3.59 -12.48 0.88
N ARG A 26 -4.38 -11.68 0.14
CA ARG A 26 -4.26 -11.59 -1.33
C ARG A 26 -2.92 -11.08 -1.83
N MET A 27 -2.14 -10.41 -0.98
CA MET A 27 -0.78 -9.98 -1.32
C MET A 27 0.28 -11.04 -1.09
N ALA A 28 -0.09 -12.18 -0.51
CA ALA A 28 0.85 -13.28 -0.35
C ALA A 28 1.04 -13.93 -1.72
N LEU A 29 2.22 -13.76 -2.29
CA LEU A 29 2.61 -14.44 -3.51
C LEU A 29 2.53 -15.96 -3.26
N GLU A 30 1.70 -16.65 -4.05
CA GLU A 30 1.67 -18.11 -4.07
C GLU A 30 3.04 -18.63 -4.55
N THR A 31 3.69 -19.44 -3.72
CA THR A 31 4.79 -20.32 -4.11
C THR A 31 4.52 -21.68 -3.48
N ASP A 32 4.85 -22.75 -4.20
CA ASP A 32 4.46 -24.17 -4.08
C ASP A 32 4.55 -24.89 -2.71
N ASP A 33 4.72 -24.19 -1.59
CA ASP A 33 4.60 -24.75 -0.24
C ASP A 33 3.17 -24.64 0.28
N VAL A 34 2.36 -25.63 -0.08
CA VAL A 34 0.99 -25.88 0.44
C VAL A 34 0.99 -26.10 1.98
N ALA A 35 2.15 -26.10 2.63
CA ALA A 35 2.32 -26.19 4.09
C ALA A 35 2.40 -24.83 4.82
N ALA A 36 2.34 -23.68 4.14
CA ALA A 36 2.52 -22.36 4.75
C ALA A 36 1.21 -21.68 5.23
N SER A 37 0.14 -22.45 5.48
CA SER A 37 -1.06 -21.95 6.16
C SER A 37 -0.77 -21.81 7.66
N GLY A 38 -0.16 -20.69 8.03
CA GLY A 38 0.14 -20.34 9.41
C GLY A 38 0.55 -18.87 9.57
N PRO A 39 0.84 -18.42 10.80
CA PRO A 39 1.19 -17.02 11.15
C PRO A 39 2.39 -16.42 10.37
N LYS A 40 3.08 -17.22 9.55
CA LYS A 40 4.30 -16.88 8.80
C LYS A 40 4.04 -16.10 7.50
N ILE A 41 2.79 -15.99 7.04
CA ILE A 41 2.42 -15.24 5.83
C ILE A 41 2.76 -13.75 5.97
N TRP A 42 2.59 -13.18 7.16
CA TRP A 42 2.72 -11.74 7.41
C TRP A 42 4.15 -11.22 7.21
N ARG A 43 5.17 -12.02 7.53
CA ARG A 43 6.58 -11.66 7.27
C ARG A 43 6.90 -11.44 5.80
N ARG A 44 6.17 -12.11 4.91
CA ARG A 44 6.38 -12.04 3.46
C ARG A 44 5.66 -10.87 2.82
N LEU A 45 4.71 -10.28 3.54
CA LEU A 45 3.91 -9.15 3.06
C LEU A 45 4.61 -7.83 3.34
N VAL A 46 5.22 -7.68 4.51
CA VAL A 46 5.82 -6.43 4.95
C VAL A 46 7.06 -6.11 4.11
N ALA A 47 7.10 -4.91 3.52
CA ALA A 47 8.20 -4.47 2.66
C ALA A 47 9.55 -4.36 3.39
N ASP A 48 9.51 -4.02 4.69
CA ASP A 48 10.69 -3.96 5.56
C ASP A 48 10.41 -4.60 6.93
N PRO A 49 10.50 -5.94 7.02
CA PRO A 49 10.23 -6.66 8.26
C PRO A 49 11.37 -6.54 9.28
N LEU A 50 12.57 -6.12 8.85
CA LEU A 50 13.74 -5.99 9.73
C LEU A 50 13.60 -4.74 10.61
N SER A 51 13.30 -3.58 10.02
CA SER A 51 13.09 -2.36 10.81
C SER A 51 11.88 -2.47 11.75
N VAL A 52 10.85 -3.23 11.36
CA VAL A 52 9.74 -3.57 12.28
C VAL A 52 10.26 -4.36 13.49
N GLY A 53 11.17 -5.32 13.27
CA GLY A 53 11.77 -6.11 14.34
C GLY A 53 12.70 -5.32 15.25
N GLU A 54 13.51 -4.41 14.71
CA GLU A 54 14.37 -3.49 15.49
C GLU A 54 13.55 -2.60 16.43
N GLU A 55 12.36 -2.22 16.00
CA GLU A 55 11.37 -1.47 16.79
C GLU A 55 10.63 -2.33 17.83
N GLY A 56 11.07 -3.58 18.05
CA GLY A 56 10.46 -4.53 18.99
C GLY A 56 9.04 -4.95 18.61
N ALA A 57 8.67 -4.78 17.34
CA ALA A 57 7.33 -5.04 16.84
C ALA A 57 7.26 -6.35 16.02
N SER A 58 6.07 -6.94 15.99
CA SER A 58 5.73 -8.10 15.19
C SER A 58 5.04 -7.68 13.90
N VAL A 59 5.22 -8.47 12.85
CA VAL A 59 4.53 -8.30 11.57
C VAL A 59 3.13 -8.91 11.56
N GLU A 60 2.81 -9.77 12.52
CA GLU A 60 1.46 -10.30 12.69
C GLU A 60 0.53 -9.15 13.10
N PRO A 61 -0.61 -8.93 12.43
CA PRO A 61 -1.41 -7.73 12.67
C PRO A 61 -2.12 -7.77 14.02
N VAL A 62 -2.45 -6.58 14.55
CA VAL A 62 -3.34 -6.46 15.71
C VAL A 62 -4.75 -6.92 15.32
N CYS A 63 -5.27 -7.94 16.01
CA CYS A 63 -6.64 -8.43 15.85
C CYS A 63 -7.58 -7.80 16.88
N LEU A 64 -8.75 -7.32 16.44
CA LEU A 64 -9.79 -6.88 17.35
C LEU A 64 -10.46 -8.07 18.04
N LEU A 65 -10.66 -7.96 19.36
CA LEU A 65 -11.35 -8.98 20.15
C LEU A 65 -12.86 -9.06 19.84
N ASN A 66 -13.49 -7.93 19.52
CA ASN A 66 -14.91 -7.85 19.20
C ASN A 66 -15.13 -7.01 17.92
N PRO A 67 -14.83 -7.57 16.74
CA PRO A 67 -14.94 -6.85 15.49
C PRO A 67 -16.42 -6.66 15.11
N ALA A 68 -16.77 -5.48 14.59
CA ALA A 68 -18.13 -5.19 14.12
C ALA A 68 -18.52 -6.02 12.87
N SER A 69 -17.55 -6.49 12.08
CA SER A 69 -17.76 -7.37 10.93
C SER A 69 -16.49 -8.14 10.57
N SER A 70 -16.60 -9.18 9.75
CA SER A 70 -15.46 -9.93 9.19
C SER A 70 -14.53 -9.08 8.33
N ASP A 71 -15.05 -7.97 7.78
CA ASP A 71 -14.28 -7.06 6.95
C ASP A 71 -13.44 -6.04 7.74
N ARG A 72 -13.58 -6.04 9.07
CA ARG A 72 -12.92 -5.08 9.98
C ARG A 72 -12.35 -5.78 11.21
N GLN A 73 -11.59 -6.86 10.98
CA GLN A 73 -11.06 -7.71 12.05
C GLN A 73 -9.63 -7.38 12.46
N VAL A 74 -8.80 -6.90 11.53
CA VAL A 74 -7.37 -6.67 11.79
C VAL A 74 -6.95 -5.27 11.40
N MET A 75 -6.00 -4.71 12.15
CA MET A 75 -5.32 -3.47 11.77
C MET A 75 -4.40 -3.74 10.58
N ARG A 76 -4.42 -2.85 9.58
CA ARG A 76 -3.59 -3.01 8.40
C ARG A 76 -2.09 -2.87 8.70
N VAL A 77 -1.30 -3.79 8.16
CA VAL A 77 0.17 -3.76 8.16
C VAL A 77 0.74 -3.21 6.85
N MET A 78 -0.13 -2.96 5.85
CA MET A 78 0.22 -2.40 4.54
C MET A 78 -0.95 -1.60 3.96
N LEU A 79 -0.65 -0.64 3.08
CA LEU A 79 -1.66 0.13 2.35
C LEU A 79 -2.05 -0.49 0.99
N VAL A 80 -1.14 -1.26 0.39
CA VAL A 80 -1.28 -1.80 -0.98
C VAL A 80 -2.55 -2.64 -1.20
N PRO A 81 -2.95 -3.58 -0.33
CA PRO A 81 -4.17 -4.37 -0.54
C PRO A 81 -5.43 -3.50 -0.70
N SER A 82 -5.55 -2.47 0.14
CA SER A 82 -6.70 -1.57 0.13
C SER A 82 -6.66 -0.63 -1.08
N LEU A 83 -5.48 -0.14 -1.46
CA LEU A 83 -5.29 0.64 -2.68
C LEU A 83 -5.62 -0.17 -3.94
N LEU A 84 -5.22 -1.44 -4.00
CA LEU A 84 -5.54 -2.33 -5.12
C LEU A 84 -7.03 -2.68 -5.19
N ASP A 85 -7.73 -2.77 -4.06
CA ASP A 85 -9.19 -2.92 -4.05
C ASP A 85 -9.89 -1.68 -4.65
N ILE A 86 -9.41 -0.48 -4.32
CA ILE A 86 -9.89 0.78 -4.95
C ILE A 86 -9.60 0.78 -6.45
N VAL A 87 -8.37 0.45 -6.86
CA VAL A 87 -7.98 0.35 -8.27
C VAL A 87 -8.89 -0.63 -9.01
N SER A 88 -9.09 -1.84 -8.46
CA SER A 88 -9.96 -2.87 -9.06
C SER A 88 -11.40 -2.38 -9.23
N LYS A 89 -11.96 -1.72 -8.20
CA LYS A 89 -13.31 -1.15 -8.28
C LYS A 89 -13.43 -0.07 -9.36
N ASN A 90 -12.44 0.81 -9.49
CA ASN A 90 -12.46 1.86 -10.52
C ASN A 90 -12.31 1.29 -11.93
N LEU A 91 -11.42 0.32 -12.14
CA LEU A 91 -11.26 -0.34 -13.45
C LEU A 91 -12.54 -1.06 -13.90
N LYS A 92 -13.35 -1.58 -12.97
CA LYS A 92 -14.66 -2.19 -13.27
C LYS A 92 -15.73 -1.17 -13.71
N HIS A 93 -15.48 0.12 -13.52
CA HIS A 93 -16.37 1.21 -13.92
C HIS A 93 -15.76 2.03 -15.08
N ASP A 94 -15.12 1.33 -16.02
CA ASP A 94 -14.60 1.85 -17.29
C ASP A 94 -13.65 3.06 -17.15
N GLN A 95 -12.92 3.16 -16.03
CA GLN A 95 -11.88 4.16 -15.88
C GLN A 95 -10.62 3.72 -16.64
N GLU A 96 -10.30 4.41 -17.74
CA GLU A 96 -9.11 4.13 -18.56
C GLU A 96 -7.79 4.47 -17.84
N ARG A 97 -7.85 5.27 -16.77
CA ARG A 97 -6.70 5.67 -15.94
C ARG A 97 -7.08 5.67 -14.46
N VAL A 98 -6.32 4.96 -13.67
CA VAL A 98 -6.43 4.95 -12.20
C VAL A 98 -5.05 5.15 -11.60
N ALA A 99 -4.88 6.18 -10.79
CA ALA A 99 -3.61 6.49 -10.14
C ALA A 99 -3.91 7.10 -8.78
N PHE A 100 -3.60 6.35 -7.72
CA PHE A 100 -3.90 6.72 -6.35
C PHE A 100 -2.66 6.65 -5.48
N PHE A 101 -2.62 7.50 -4.46
CA PHE A 101 -1.71 7.37 -3.34
C PHE A 101 -2.46 7.50 -2.02
N GLU A 102 -1.90 6.95 -0.95
CA GLU A 102 -2.37 7.17 0.41
C GLU A 102 -1.17 7.40 1.33
N VAL A 103 -1.28 8.39 2.24
CA VAL A 103 -0.29 8.63 3.29
C VAL A 103 -0.96 8.39 4.64
N ALA A 104 -0.67 7.26 5.26
CA ALA A 104 -1.35 6.88 6.50
C ALA A 104 -0.52 5.90 7.35
N ARG A 105 -0.98 5.63 8.57
CA ARG A 105 -0.30 4.70 9.49
C ARG A 105 -0.59 3.24 9.13
N THR A 106 0.42 2.41 9.28
CA THR A 106 0.34 0.95 9.41
C THR A 106 0.62 0.57 10.87
N PHE A 107 0.19 -0.61 11.31
CA PHE A 107 0.17 -0.94 12.75
C PHE A 107 0.82 -2.29 13.00
N PHE A 108 1.97 -2.27 13.67
CA PHE A 108 2.75 -3.45 14.02
C PHE A 108 2.73 -3.65 15.53
N PRO A 109 2.12 -4.73 16.07
CA PRO A 109 2.02 -4.92 17.51
C PRO A 109 3.38 -5.03 18.18
N ARG A 110 3.50 -4.48 19.38
CA ARG A 110 4.63 -4.70 20.29
C ARG A 110 4.19 -5.63 21.43
N GLY A 111 5.14 -6.33 22.06
CA GLY A 111 4.85 -7.18 23.22
C GLY A 111 4.44 -6.39 24.48
N ASN A 112 4.01 -7.11 25.53
CA ASN A 112 3.77 -6.59 26.89
C ASN A 112 2.80 -5.40 27.00
N ASP A 113 1.62 -5.47 26.37
CA ASP A 113 0.60 -4.41 26.38
C ASP A 113 1.10 -3.02 25.92
N ALA A 114 2.23 -2.98 25.21
CA ALA A 114 2.74 -1.75 24.64
C ALA A 114 1.89 -1.31 23.44
N LEU A 115 1.83 0.00 23.22
CA LEU A 115 1.25 0.56 22.00
C LEU A 115 2.01 0.03 20.78
N ALA A 116 1.27 -0.19 19.69
CA ALA A 116 1.84 -0.65 18.43
C ALA A 116 2.92 0.32 17.91
N PHE A 117 3.87 -0.22 17.16
CA PHE A 117 4.70 0.60 16.28
C PHE A 117 3.86 1.05 15.09
N GLU A 118 3.72 2.37 14.92
CA GLU A 118 2.82 2.97 13.93
C GLU A 118 3.56 3.85 12.91
N PRO A 119 4.40 3.27 12.03
CA PRO A 119 5.12 4.05 11.06
C PRO A 119 4.15 4.71 10.08
N ARG A 120 4.51 5.92 9.65
CA ARG A 120 3.78 6.63 8.59
C ARG A 120 4.24 6.09 7.24
N THR A 121 3.32 5.50 6.50
CA THR A 121 3.59 4.83 5.23
C THR A 121 2.97 5.60 4.07
N LEU A 122 3.70 5.68 2.96
CA LEU A 122 3.19 6.09 1.65
C LEU A 122 2.89 4.83 0.83
N GLY A 123 1.66 4.69 0.36
CA GLY A 123 1.26 3.67 -0.60
C GLY A 123 0.92 4.33 -1.94
N ILE A 124 1.33 3.71 -3.05
CA ILE A 124 1.02 4.16 -4.41
C ILE A 124 0.50 2.96 -5.20
N ALA A 125 -0.58 3.15 -5.96
CA ALA A 125 -1.08 2.17 -6.91
C ALA A 125 -1.59 2.87 -8.17
N ALA A 126 -1.17 2.38 -9.34
CA ALA A 126 -1.62 2.92 -10.62
C ALA A 126 -1.83 1.81 -11.66
N SER A 127 -2.74 2.06 -12.60
CA SER A 127 -3.03 1.19 -13.74
C SER A 127 -3.71 2.00 -14.86
N GLY A 128 -3.73 1.44 -16.07
CA GLY A 128 -4.26 2.12 -17.25
C GLY A 128 -3.27 3.14 -17.85
N LEU A 129 -3.81 4.19 -18.48
CA LEU A 129 -3.03 5.19 -19.21
C LEU A 129 -2.15 6.03 -18.28
N ARG A 130 -0.89 6.30 -18.66
CA ARG A 130 0.03 7.11 -17.83
C ARG A 130 -0.43 8.56 -17.68
N ARG A 131 -1.07 9.11 -18.73
CA ARG A 131 -1.65 10.46 -18.77
C ARG A 131 -3.12 10.39 -19.20
N PRO A 132 -3.95 11.36 -18.79
CA PRO A 132 -5.29 11.51 -19.36
C PRO A 132 -5.21 11.71 -20.87
N ARG A 133 -6.22 11.22 -21.60
CA ARG A 133 -6.34 11.51 -23.04
C ARG A 133 -6.59 13.00 -23.23
N THR A 134 -5.86 13.59 -24.16
CA THR A 134 -6.11 14.95 -24.65
C THR A 134 -6.36 14.88 -26.15
N TRP A 135 -7.01 15.90 -26.71
CA TRP A 135 -7.26 15.97 -28.15
C TRP A 135 -5.99 16.25 -28.98
N ALA A 136 -4.95 16.79 -28.34
CA ALA A 136 -3.75 17.30 -28.99
C ALA A 136 -2.59 16.31 -28.99
N ASP A 137 -2.55 15.41 -28.01
CA ASP A 137 -1.44 14.48 -27.83
C ASP A 137 -1.67 13.16 -28.57
N ALA A 138 -0.57 12.50 -28.96
CA ALA A 138 -0.62 11.09 -29.33
C ALA A 138 -1.16 10.26 -28.15
N GLU A 139 -1.80 9.13 -28.46
CA GLU A 139 -2.42 8.27 -27.46
C GLU A 139 -1.41 7.90 -26.36
N PRO A 140 -1.70 8.25 -25.09
CA PRO A 140 -0.74 8.02 -24.01
C PRO A 140 -0.58 6.52 -23.77
N GLY A 141 0.67 6.05 -23.71
CA GLY A 141 0.95 4.67 -23.33
C GLY A 141 0.52 4.34 -21.90
N PRO A 142 0.49 3.05 -21.54
CA PRO A 142 0.14 2.61 -20.18
C PRO A 142 1.21 3.04 -19.16
N PHE A 143 0.83 3.03 -17.88
CA PHE A 143 1.79 3.09 -16.79
C PHE A 143 2.80 1.95 -16.89
N THR A 144 4.06 2.27 -16.63
CA THR A 144 5.18 1.33 -16.55
C THR A 144 5.84 1.40 -15.18
N TYR A 145 6.74 0.46 -14.89
CA TYR A 145 7.58 0.50 -13.71
C TYR A 145 8.33 1.85 -13.55
N PHE A 146 8.85 2.39 -14.65
CA PHE A 146 9.65 3.63 -14.63
C PHE A 146 8.82 4.87 -14.28
N ASP A 147 7.51 4.86 -14.54
CA ASP A 147 6.62 5.93 -14.11
C ASP A 147 6.54 5.98 -12.58
N ILE A 148 6.32 4.83 -11.94
CA ILE A 148 6.23 4.73 -10.48
C ILE A 148 7.58 5.05 -9.84
N LYS A 149 8.68 4.53 -10.41
CA LYS A 149 10.05 4.89 -10.00
C LYS A 149 10.21 6.41 -10.03
N GLY A 150 9.97 7.06 -11.16
CA GLY A 150 10.15 8.51 -11.30
C GLY A 150 9.27 9.33 -10.35
N ILE A 151 8.07 8.86 -10.00
CA ILE A 151 7.22 9.49 -8.97
C ILE A 151 7.88 9.41 -7.59
N ILE A 152 8.45 8.25 -7.23
CA ILE A 152 9.14 8.05 -5.95
C ILE A 152 10.39 8.94 -5.89
N GLU A 153 11.22 8.91 -6.93
CA GLU A 153 12.42 9.77 -7.06
C GLU A 153 12.07 11.25 -6.86
N ALA A 154 11.03 11.71 -7.56
CA ALA A 154 10.54 13.09 -7.48
C ALA A 154 10.03 13.49 -6.07
N VAL A 155 9.61 12.53 -5.25
CA VAL A 155 9.21 12.74 -3.86
C VAL A 155 10.42 12.74 -2.93
N LEU A 156 11.35 11.80 -3.12
CA LEU A 156 12.59 11.72 -2.34
C LEU A 156 13.43 12.99 -2.50
N ASP A 157 13.53 13.51 -3.73
CA ASP A 157 14.19 14.79 -4.02
C ASP A 157 13.53 15.98 -3.31
N GLU A 158 12.20 16.06 -3.34
CA GLU A 158 11.45 17.14 -2.65
C GLU A 158 11.61 17.05 -1.13
N MET A 159 11.79 15.84 -0.59
CA MET A 159 12.03 15.61 0.83
C MET A 159 13.50 15.83 1.23
N GLN A 160 14.38 16.13 0.28
CA GLN A 160 15.82 16.31 0.50
C GLN A 160 16.46 15.10 1.19
N ILE A 161 16.00 13.89 0.84
CA ILE A 161 16.65 12.66 1.28
C ILE A 161 17.94 12.54 0.48
N GLU A 162 19.07 12.39 1.16
CA GLU A 162 20.38 12.19 0.55
C GLU A 162 20.64 10.69 0.32
N ASP A 163 21.58 10.37 -0.57
CA ASP A 163 22.08 9.01 -0.83
C ASP A 163 21.02 7.95 -1.21
N TRP A 164 19.96 8.34 -1.94
CA TRP A 164 18.95 7.39 -2.44
C TRP A 164 19.22 6.87 -3.87
N THR A 165 20.15 7.49 -4.62
CA THR A 165 20.46 7.20 -6.04
C THR A 165 21.53 6.14 -6.24
#